data_AF-A0A7S2QGL3-F1
#
_entry.id   AF-A0A7S2QGL3-F1
#
_cell.length_a   1.000
_cell.length_b   1.000
_cell.length_c   1.000
_cell.angle_alpha   90.00
_cell.angle_beta   90.00
_cell.angle_gamma   90.00
#
_symmetry.space_group_name_H-M   'P 1'
#
loop_
_entity.id
_entity.type
_entity.pdbx_description
1 polymer ?
#
loop_
_entity_poly.entity_id
_entity_poly.type
_entity_poly.pdbx_seq_one_letter_code
_entity_poly.pdbx_strand_id
1 'polypeptide(L)'
;VRLYSIASSAPGDDETHSTVSLVVKRVVEVEGRGWCEYSNVDLPDPEFPEAKKVYRGVCSSHICDLQSGDDVLISGPTGAEMLLPDDPEANIVMLATGTGIAPFRSFLRKLFHDRGTKGEFKGLAWLFLGVPFSQSLLYDDEWKAMQKEFPGQFRYDYAISDEMKNKEGKKM
;
A
#
# COMPACT_ATOMS: atom_id res chain seq x y z
N VAL A 1 -17.93 1.51 9.73
CA VAL A 1 -16.73 2.35 9.47
C VAL A 1 -15.79 1.59 8.53
N ARG A 2 -14.95 2.25 7.71
CA ARG A 2 -13.88 1.60 6.92
C ARG A 2 -12.54 2.10 7.44
N LEU A 3 -11.55 1.22 7.56
CA LEU A 3 -10.21 1.56 8.02
C LEU A 3 -9.22 1.41 6.86
N TYR A 4 -8.27 2.32 6.79
CA TYR A 4 -7.17 2.31 5.82
C TYR A 4 -5.86 2.57 6.55
N SER A 5 -4.85 1.74 6.30
CA SER A 5 -3.52 1.97 6.84
C SER A 5 -2.93 3.25 6.27
N ILE A 6 -2.37 4.09 7.15
CA ILE A 6 -1.68 5.32 6.76
C ILE A 6 -0.38 4.94 6.04
N ALA A 7 -0.13 5.58 4.91
CA ALA A 7 1.02 5.33 4.04
C ALA A 7 2.07 6.43 4.07
N SER A 8 1.78 7.58 4.68
CA SER A 8 2.76 8.63 4.97
C SER A 8 3.42 8.40 6.33
N SER A 9 4.63 8.90 6.52
CA SER A 9 5.20 9.10 7.85
C SER A 9 4.43 10.19 8.62
N ALA A 10 4.75 10.36 9.91
CA ALA A 10 4.06 11.33 10.76
C ALA A 10 4.11 12.79 10.26
N PRO A 11 5.20 13.26 9.60
CA PRO A 11 5.22 14.59 8.97
C PRO A 11 4.41 14.73 7.69
N GLY A 12 3.92 13.65 7.09
CA GLY A 12 3.24 13.68 5.79
C GLY A 12 4.20 13.58 4.59
N ASP A 13 3.66 13.58 3.37
CA ASP A 13 4.47 13.48 2.14
C ASP A 13 5.21 14.77 1.80
N ASP A 14 4.70 15.91 2.25
CA ASP A 14 5.32 17.23 2.11
C ASP A 14 6.16 17.66 3.33
N GLU A 15 6.21 16.81 4.36
CA GLU A 15 6.89 17.07 5.65
C GLU A 15 6.42 18.34 6.38
N THR A 16 5.17 18.79 6.14
CA THR A 16 4.60 19.98 6.80
C THR A 16 3.75 19.66 8.03
N HIS A 17 3.58 18.37 8.37
CA HIS A 17 2.66 17.89 9.40
C HIS A 17 1.19 18.24 9.14
N SER A 18 0.82 18.52 7.89
CA SER A 18 -0.56 18.88 7.50
C SER A 18 -1.23 17.89 6.56
N THR A 19 -0.51 16.84 6.14
CA THR A 19 -0.99 15.86 5.16
C THR A 19 -0.98 14.44 5.71
N VAL A 20 -1.90 13.61 5.23
CA VAL A 20 -1.95 12.16 5.47
C VAL A 20 -2.22 11.45 4.15
N SER A 21 -1.45 10.41 3.85
CA SER A 21 -1.56 9.65 2.59
C SER A 21 -2.08 8.25 2.83
N LEU A 22 -2.89 7.75 1.90
CA LEU A 22 -3.45 6.40 1.91
C LEU A 22 -3.06 5.64 0.63
N VAL A 23 -2.95 4.32 0.72
CA VAL A 23 -2.89 3.43 -0.46
C VAL A 23 -4.24 2.73 -0.58
N VAL A 24 -5.04 3.11 -1.57
CA VAL A 24 -6.39 2.58 -1.75
C VAL A 24 -6.49 1.82 -3.07
N LYS A 25 -6.90 0.56 -2.99
CA LYS A 25 -7.28 -0.24 -4.15
C LYS A 25 -8.80 -0.16 -4.32
N ARG A 26 -9.24 0.28 -5.50
CA ARG A 26 -10.66 0.22 -5.88
C ARG A 26 -11.13 -1.22 -5.84
N VAL A 27 -12.19 -1.47 -5.09
CA VAL A 27 -12.82 -2.79 -5.02
C VAL A 27 -13.90 -2.83 -6.09
N VAL A 28 -13.71 -3.69 -7.09
CA VAL A 28 -14.69 -3.98 -8.12
C VAL A 28 -14.87 -5.48 -8.18
N GLU A 29 -16.13 -5.90 -8.18
CA GLU A 29 -16.52 -7.29 -8.33
C GLU A 29 -17.52 -7.42 -9.49
N VAL A 30 -17.38 -8.48 -10.27
CA VAL A 30 -18.23 -8.75 -11.42
C VAL A 30 -18.93 -10.08 -11.19
N GLU A 31 -20.25 -10.12 -11.41
CA GLU A 31 -21.06 -11.32 -11.20
C GLU A 31 -20.49 -12.53 -11.98
N GLY A 32 -20.38 -13.68 -11.30
CA GLY A 32 -19.73 -14.89 -11.82
C GLY A 32 -18.22 -15.00 -11.55
N ARG A 33 -17.60 -13.98 -10.93
CA ARG A 33 -16.18 -13.99 -10.53
C ARG A 33 -15.96 -13.68 -9.03
N GLY A 34 -17.02 -13.58 -8.21
CA GLY A 34 -16.93 -13.20 -6.79
C GLY A 34 -18.04 -13.74 -5.88
N TRP A 35 -18.10 -13.22 -4.65
CA TRP A 35 -18.87 -13.69 -3.48
C TRP A 35 -20.02 -12.76 -3.03
N CYS A 36 -20.30 -11.63 -3.70
CA CYS A 36 -21.29 -10.64 -3.27
C CYS A 36 -22.67 -10.77 -3.95
N GLU A 37 -23.72 -10.63 -3.15
CA GLU A 37 -25.14 -10.71 -3.58
C GLU A 37 -25.85 -9.34 -3.72
N TYR A 38 -25.21 -8.20 -3.38
CA TYR A 38 -25.86 -6.88 -3.27
C TYR A 38 -25.34 -5.84 -4.28
N SER A 39 -26.17 -5.35 -5.22
CA SER A 39 -25.73 -4.48 -6.34
C SER A 39 -26.18 -3.05 -6.27
N ASN A 40 -25.31 -2.16 -6.78
CA ASN A 40 -25.54 -0.71 -6.78
C ASN A 40 -25.36 -0.07 -8.18
N VAL A 41 -25.16 -0.84 -9.25
CA VAL A 41 -25.00 -0.32 -10.62
C VAL A 41 -25.83 -1.19 -11.58
N ASP A 42 -26.79 -0.57 -12.27
CA ASP A 42 -27.49 -1.17 -13.39
C ASP A 42 -26.68 -0.99 -14.68
N LEU A 43 -26.70 -2.00 -15.55
CA LEU A 43 -25.97 -2.01 -16.81
C LEU A 43 -26.43 -0.92 -17.80
N PRO A 44 -25.55 -0.50 -18.73
CA PRO A 44 -24.19 -1.00 -18.99
C PRO A 44 -23.09 -0.26 -18.21
N ASP A 45 -22.16 -1.00 -17.59
CA ASP A 45 -20.93 -0.43 -17.03
C ASP A 45 -19.88 -0.26 -18.16
N PRO A 46 -19.29 0.94 -18.33
CA PRO A 46 -18.38 1.22 -19.44
C PRO A 46 -17.05 0.47 -19.36
N GLU A 47 -16.62 0.06 -18.16
CA GLU A 47 -15.39 -0.72 -17.95
C GLU A 47 -15.63 -2.22 -18.16
N PHE A 48 -16.87 -2.68 -17.94
CA PHE A 48 -17.28 -4.07 -18.10
C PHE A 48 -18.56 -4.20 -18.93
N PRO A 49 -18.51 -3.91 -20.25
CA PRO A 49 -19.71 -3.86 -21.10
C PRO A 49 -20.38 -5.23 -21.26
N GLU A 50 -19.63 -6.32 -21.09
CA GLU A 50 -20.12 -7.71 -21.19
C GLU A 50 -20.60 -8.27 -19.85
N ALA A 51 -20.41 -7.55 -18.73
CA ALA A 51 -20.84 -8.02 -17.43
C ALA A 51 -22.36 -7.97 -17.30
N LYS A 52 -22.94 -8.93 -16.57
CA LYS A 52 -24.35 -8.89 -16.16
C LYS A 52 -24.61 -7.94 -14.99
N LYS A 53 -23.60 -7.78 -14.13
CA LYS A 53 -23.67 -6.96 -12.91
C LYS A 53 -22.27 -6.59 -12.47
N VAL A 54 -22.10 -5.33 -12.06
CA VAL A 54 -20.84 -4.80 -11.52
C VAL A 54 -21.10 -4.23 -10.14
N TYR A 55 -20.25 -4.60 -9.20
CA TYR A 55 -20.30 -4.23 -7.80
C TYR A 55 -19.08 -3.38 -7.47
N ARG A 56 -19.31 -2.13 -7.04
CA ARG A 56 -18.22 -1.20 -6.68
C ARG A 56 -18.25 -0.95 -5.18
N GLY A 57 -17.10 -1.14 -4.53
CA GLY A 57 -16.95 -0.88 -3.10
C GLY A 57 -17.18 0.60 -2.80
N VAL A 58 -18.13 0.90 -1.90
CA VAL A 58 -18.58 2.27 -1.63
C VAL A 58 -17.43 3.20 -1.25
N CYS A 59 -16.68 2.85 -0.19
CA CYS A 59 -15.65 3.74 0.34
C CYS A 59 -14.37 3.77 -0.51
N SER A 60 -13.96 2.63 -1.08
CA SER A 60 -12.77 2.58 -1.93
C SER A 60 -13.00 3.29 -3.26
N SER A 61 -14.21 3.21 -3.82
CA SER A 61 -14.55 3.98 -5.02
C SER A 61 -14.59 5.46 -4.70
N HIS A 62 -15.30 5.86 -3.64
CA HIS A 62 -15.34 7.26 -3.20
C HIS A 62 -13.94 7.86 -3.05
N ILE A 63 -13.03 7.21 -2.31
CA ILE A 63 -11.67 7.73 -2.13
C ILE A 63 -10.87 7.78 -3.44
N CYS A 64 -10.99 6.77 -4.31
CA CYS A 64 -10.31 6.77 -5.60
C CYS A 64 -10.90 7.76 -6.62
N ASP A 65 -12.12 8.27 -6.39
CA ASP A 65 -12.80 9.25 -7.24
C ASP A 65 -12.64 10.70 -6.75
N LEU A 66 -12.19 10.90 -5.50
CA LEU A 66 -11.93 12.23 -4.93
C LEU A 66 -10.98 13.04 -5.80
N GLN A 67 -11.29 14.31 -5.96
CA GLN A 67 -10.47 15.31 -6.63
C GLN A 67 -9.84 16.27 -5.62
N SER A 68 -8.82 17.01 -6.06
CA SER A 68 -8.22 18.05 -5.22
C SER A 68 -9.25 19.13 -4.87
N GLY A 69 -9.41 19.40 -3.59
CA GLY A 69 -10.39 20.36 -3.07
C GLY A 69 -11.70 19.73 -2.58
N ASP A 70 -11.92 18.43 -2.80
CA ASP A 70 -13.07 17.73 -2.23
C ASP A 70 -12.93 17.56 -0.71
N ASP A 71 -14.06 17.67 -0.01
CA ASP A 71 -14.14 17.36 1.41
C ASP A 71 -14.19 15.85 1.65
N VAL A 72 -13.48 15.38 2.68
CA VAL A 72 -13.50 13.98 3.11
C VAL A 72 -13.62 13.88 4.63
N LEU A 73 -14.53 13.03 5.10
CA LEU A 73 -14.70 12.79 6.53
C LEU A 73 -13.62 11.80 7.03
N ILE A 74 -12.80 12.24 7.98
CA ILE A 74 -11.74 11.44 8.59
C ILE A 74 -12.06 11.18 10.07
N SER A 75 -11.81 9.95 10.53
CA SER A 75 -11.92 9.56 11.94
C SER A 75 -10.66 8.78 12.35
N GLY A 76 -10.23 8.90 13.61
CA GLY A 76 -9.04 8.23 14.14
C GLY A 76 -8.01 9.22 14.70
N PRO A 77 -6.71 8.83 14.77
CA PRO A 77 -6.12 7.55 14.37
C PRO A 77 -6.53 6.37 15.28
N THR A 78 -6.31 5.14 14.82
CA THR A 78 -6.56 3.90 15.59
C THR A 78 -5.52 2.83 15.27
N GLY A 79 -5.32 1.89 16.19
CA GLY A 79 -4.39 0.77 16.07
C GLY A 79 -3.08 1.01 16.83
N ALA A 80 -2.55 -0.05 17.46
CA ALA A 80 -1.29 -0.04 18.19
C ALA A 80 -0.38 -1.23 17.83
N GLU A 81 -0.91 -2.19 17.08
CA GLU A 81 -0.26 -3.44 16.71
C GLU A 81 0.87 -3.25 15.69
N MET A 82 0.75 -2.22 14.85
CA MET A 82 1.71 -1.90 13.78
C MET A 82 2.51 -0.62 14.11
N LEU A 83 2.93 -0.48 15.36
CA LEU A 83 3.88 0.56 15.75
C LEU A 83 5.31 0.10 15.49
N LEU A 84 6.15 1.04 15.05
CA LEU A 84 7.57 0.80 14.85
C LEU A 84 8.24 0.60 16.23
N PRO A 85 9.16 -0.36 16.40
CA PRO A 85 9.96 -0.47 17.62
C PRO A 85 10.78 0.79 17.89
N ASP A 86 11.00 1.12 19.16
CA ASP A 86 11.82 2.27 19.57
C ASP A 86 13.34 1.99 19.44
N ASP A 87 13.74 0.72 19.38
CA ASP A 87 15.14 0.32 19.27
C ASP A 87 15.72 0.66 17.88
N PRO A 88 16.69 1.58 17.78
CA PRO A 88 17.28 1.98 16.50
C PRO A 88 18.13 0.88 15.85
N GLU A 89 18.53 -0.16 16.57
CA GLU A 89 19.31 -1.30 16.06
C GLU A 89 18.44 -2.51 15.69
N ALA A 90 17.11 -2.41 15.87
CA ALA A 90 16.19 -3.50 15.58
C ALA A 90 16.22 -3.92 14.10
N ASN A 91 16.17 -5.24 13.89
CA ASN A 91 15.95 -5.79 12.55
C ASN A 91 14.45 -5.86 12.27
N ILE A 92 14.01 -5.17 11.23
CA ILE A 92 12.60 -5.00 10.87
C ILE A 92 12.34 -5.74 9.56
N VAL A 93 11.61 -6.85 9.64
CA VAL A 93 11.19 -7.62 8.46
C VAL A 93 9.73 -7.30 8.14
N MET A 94 9.49 -6.87 6.91
CA MET A 94 8.20 -6.35 6.44
C MET A 94 7.71 -7.23 5.30
N LEU A 95 6.54 -7.84 5.48
CA LEU A 95 5.92 -8.72 4.50
C LEU A 95 4.62 -8.08 4.00
N ALA A 96 4.60 -7.67 2.74
CA ALA A 96 3.50 -6.91 2.15
C ALA A 96 2.92 -7.60 0.92
N THR A 97 1.61 -7.50 0.75
CA THR A 97 0.93 -7.82 -0.52
C THR A 97 0.00 -6.67 -0.90
N GLY A 98 0.09 -6.19 -2.14
CA GLY A 98 -0.71 -5.06 -2.64
C GLY A 98 -0.71 -3.86 -1.69
N THR A 99 -1.90 -3.42 -1.27
CA THR A 99 -2.06 -2.24 -0.38
C THR A 99 -1.52 -2.44 1.03
N GLY A 100 -1.16 -3.67 1.42
CA GLY A 100 -0.47 -3.97 2.67
C GLY A 100 0.92 -3.31 2.79
N ILE A 101 1.43 -2.70 1.72
CA ILE A 101 2.65 -1.89 1.73
C ILE A 101 2.51 -0.59 2.54
N ALA A 102 1.29 -0.08 2.72
CA ALA A 102 1.03 1.22 3.34
C ALA A 102 1.78 1.48 4.67
N PRO A 103 1.61 0.66 5.73
CA PRO A 103 2.32 0.91 6.99
C PRO A 103 3.84 0.83 6.83
N PHE A 104 4.34 -0.01 5.92
CA PHE A 104 5.78 -0.15 5.69
C PHE A 104 6.35 1.03 4.91
N ARG A 105 5.57 1.67 4.03
CA ARG A 105 5.97 2.96 3.46
C ARG A 105 6.14 4.01 4.55
N SER A 106 5.20 4.10 5.49
CA SER A 106 5.28 5.00 6.64
C SER A 106 6.56 4.74 7.45
N PHE A 107 6.86 3.48 7.74
CA PHE A 107 8.08 3.08 8.45
C PHE A 107 9.33 3.47 7.67
N LEU A 108 9.43 3.07 6.40
CA LEU A 108 10.60 3.32 5.57
C LEU A 108 10.88 4.80 5.37
N ARG A 109 9.84 5.63 5.24
CA ARG A 109 10.02 7.09 5.19
C ARG A 109 10.56 7.64 6.51
N LYS A 110 10.01 7.21 7.66
CA LYS A 110 10.58 7.58 8.97
C LYS A 110 12.05 7.15 9.10
N LEU A 111 12.40 5.94 8.67
CA LEU A 111 13.74 5.39 8.85
C LEU A 111 14.79 6.03 7.93
N PHE A 112 14.42 6.34 6.67
CA PHE A 112 15.39 6.65 5.61
C PHE A 112 15.14 7.98 4.86
N HIS A 113 13.97 8.59 4.99
CA HIS A 113 13.58 9.77 4.21
C HIS A 113 13.45 11.04 5.07
N ASP A 114 12.61 10.99 6.11
CA ASP A 114 12.19 12.17 6.87
C ASP A 114 13.39 12.92 7.44
N ARG A 115 13.46 14.23 7.19
CA ARG A 115 14.63 15.06 7.60
C ARG A 115 14.95 14.99 9.09
N GLY A 116 13.93 14.80 9.92
CA GLY A 116 14.08 14.76 11.38
C GLY A 116 14.66 13.47 11.93
N THR A 117 14.63 12.37 11.18
CA THR A 117 15.00 11.02 11.66
C THR A 117 15.94 10.27 10.71
N LYS A 118 16.15 10.77 9.50
CA LYS A 118 17.04 10.18 8.50
C LYS A 118 18.46 10.04 9.06
N GLY A 119 18.98 8.80 9.04
CA GLY A 119 20.31 8.46 9.54
C GLY A 119 20.37 8.05 11.02
N GLU A 120 19.25 8.10 11.74
CA GLU A 120 19.20 7.62 13.13
C GLU A 120 19.10 6.10 13.24
N PHE A 121 18.44 5.46 12.26
CA PHE A 121 18.32 4.01 12.21
C PHE A 121 19.67 3.36 11.94
N LYS A 122 19.96 2.29 12.67
CA LYS A 122 21.23 1.53 12.63
C LYS A 122 21.02 0.03 12.34
N GLY A 123 19.79 -0.46 12.46
CA GLY A 123 19.44 -1.85 12.17
C GLY A 123 19.33 -2.17 10.68
N LEU A 124 18.69 -3.31 10.40
CA LEU A 124 18.35 -3.77 9.05
C LEU A 124 16.84 -3.71 8.83
N ALA A 125 16.40 -3.00 7.80
CA ALA A 125 15.03 -3.03 7.29
C ALA A 125 14.98 -3.93 6.04
N TRP A 126 14.07 -4.89 6.01
CA TRP A 126 13.90 -5.81 4.90
C TRP A 126 12.44 -5.88 4.44
N LEU A 127 12.17 -5.36 3.25
CA LEU A 127 10.86 -5.39 2.61
C LEU A 127 10.74 -6.57 1.64
N PHE A 128 9.68 -7.35 1.79
CA PHE A 128 9.17 -8.28 0.79
C PHE A 128 7.84 -7.77 0.25
N LEU A 129 7.73 -7.57 -1.07
CA LEU A 129 6.49 -7.10 -1.71
C LEU A 129 5.96 -8.12 -2.73
N GLY A 130 4.78 -8.67 -2.45
CA GLY A 130 4.04 -9.53 -3.38
C GLY A 130 3.02 -8.75 -4.20
N VAL A 131 3.08 -8.86 -5.53
CA VAL A 131 2.15 -8.23 -6.48
C VAL A 131 1.84 -9.16 -7.65
N PRO A 132 0.72 -8.99 -8.36
CA PRO A 132 0.40 -9.86 -9.49
C PRO A 132 1.29 -9.63 -10.70
N PHE A 133 1.54 -8.37 -11.06
CA PHE A 133 2.29 -7.97 -12.24
C PHE A 133 3.39 -6.97 -11.86
N SER A 134 4.44 -6.88 -12.68
CA SER A 134 5.53 -5.90 -12.52
C SER A 134 5.02 -4.45 -12.44
N GLN A 135 4.06 -4.09 -13.29
CA GLN A 135 3.39 -2.78 -13.26
C GLN A 135 2.60 -2.50 -11.97
N SER A 136 2.34 -3.52 -11.16
CA SER A 136 1.64 -3.38 -9.87
C SER A 136 2.59 -3.14 -8.69
N LEU A 137 3.91 -3.04 -8.92
CA LEU A 137 4.88 -2.69 -7.88
C LEU A 137 4.65 -1.23 -7.44
N LEU A 138 4.11 -1.09 -6.23
CA LEU A 138 3.82 0.21 -5.63
C LEU A 138 5.11 0.83 -5.09
N TYR A 139 5.38 2.08 -5.46
CA TYR A 139 6.52 2.88 -4.99
C TYR A 139 7.91 2.28 -5.29
N ASP A 140 8.02 1.47 -6.35
CA ASP A 140 9.25 0.74 -6.70
C ASP A 140 10.48 1.65 -6.83
N ASP A 141 10.31 2.84 -7.41
CA ASP A 141 11.39 3.83 -7.53
C ASP A 141 11.87 4.35 -6.16
N GLU A 142 10.95 4.50 -5.20
CA GLU A 142 11.26 4.92 -3.82
C GLU A 142 12.13 3.86 -3.14
N TRP A 143 11.78 2.59 -3.28
CA TRP A 143 12.52 1.46 -2.69
C TRP A 143 13.91 1.32 -3.30
N LYS A 144 14.01 1.39 -4.63
CA LYS A 144 15.30 1.30 -5.34
C LYS A 144 16.22 2.47 -4.96
N ALA A 145 15.67 3.67 -4.79
CA ALA A 145 16.43 4.82 -4.32
C ALA A 145 16.96 4.59 -2.90
N MET A 146 16.12 4.11 -1.97
CA MET A 146 16.55 3.78 -0.61
C MET A 146 17.60 2.67 -0.57
N GLN A 147 17.49 1.62 -1.39
CA GLN A 147 18.50 0.56 -1.45
C GLN A 147 19.85 1.08 -1.91
N LYS A 148 19.85 2.01 -2.87
CA LYS A 148 21.07 2.65 -3.37
C LYS A 148 21.70 3.56 -2.33
N GLU A 149 20.88 4.30 -1.57
CA GLU A 149 21.36 5.22 -0.55
C GLU A 149 21.84 4.49 0.72
N PHE A 150 21.16 3.41 1.11
CA PHE A 150 21.41 2.65 2.34
C PHE A 150 21.66 1.15 2.09
N PRO A 151 22.67 0.76 1.27
CA PRO A 151 22.85 -0.63 0.82
C PRO A 151 23.17 -1.64 1.93
N GLY A 152 23.63 -1.17 3.10
CA GLY A 152 23.90 -2.02 4.27
C GLY A 152 22.72 -2.13 5.24
N GLN A 153 21.69 -1.29 5.10
CA GLN A 153 20.60 -1.16 6.07
C GLN A 153 19.22 -1.41 5.47
N PHE A 154 19.07 -1.34 4.14
CA PHE A 154 17.81 -1.62 3.48
C PHE A 154 17.93 -2.73 2.42
N ARG A 155 17.05 -3.72 2.54
CA ARG A 155 16.86 -4.80 1.57
C ARG A 155 15.44 -4.77 1.05
N TYR A 156 15.29 -4.96 -0.25
CA TYR A 156 14.00 -5.03 -0.91
C TYR A 156 14.02 -6.19 -1.90
N ASP A 157 13.09 -7.11 -1.67
CA ASP A 157 12.80 -8.26 -2.50
C ASP A 157 11.33 -8.20 -2.92
N TYR A 158 11.01 -8.68 -4.11
CA TYR A 158 9.63 -8.71 -4.60
C TYR A 158 9.30 -10.05 -5.24
N ALA A 159 8.01 -10.39 -5.20
CA ALA A 159 7.45 -11.60 -5.78
C ALA A 159 6.30 -11.22 -6.73
N ILE A 160 6.44 -11.56 -8.01
CA ILE A 160 5.45 -11.23 -9.05
C ILE A 160 4.69 -12.51 -9.42
N SER A 161 3.48 -12.71 -8.87
CA SER A 161 2.79 -14.01 -8.93
C SER A 161 2.45 -14.49 -10.34
N ASP A 162 2.08 -13.58 -11.26
CA ASP A 162 1.71 -13.96 -12.62
C ASP A 162 2.88 -14.00 -13.61
N GLU A 163 4.07 -13.56 -13.21
CA GLU A 163 5.27 -13.49 -14.07
C GLU A 163 6.41 -14.39 -13.58
N MET A 164 6.45 -14.73 -12.30
CA MET A 164 7.47 -15.58 -11.69
C MET A 164 6.96 -16.98 -11.39
N LYS A 165 7.90 -17.93 -11.32
CA LYS A 165 7.64 -19.31 -10.91
C LYS A 165 8.47 -19.66 -9.68
N ASN A 166 7.90 -20.46 -8.80
CA ASN A 166 8.63 -21.02 -7.68
C ASN A 166 9.54 -22.18 -8.15
N LYS A 167 10.31 -22.78 -7.22
CA LYS A 167 11.21 -23.91 -7.52
C LYS A 167 10.50 -25.14 -8.10
N GLU A 168 9.20 -25.30 -7.83
CA GLU A 168 8.37 -26.39 -8.34
C GLU A 168 7.71 -26.05 -9.69
N GLY A 169 8.02 -24.89 -10.27
CA GLY A 169 7.45 -24.42 -11.53
C GLY A 169 6.00 -23.92 -11.44
N LYS A 170 5.43 -23.87 -10.24
CA LYS A 170 4.10 -23.29 -9.99
C LYS A 170 4.20 -21.76 -10.01
N LYS A 171 3.10 -21.10 -10.37
CA LYS A 171 2.97 -19.65 -10.17
C LYS A 171 3.26 -19.31 -8.71
N MET A 172 4.01 -18.23 -8.50
CA MET A 172 4.33 -17.72 -7.16
C MET A 172 3.11 -17.09 -6.50
#